data_AF-A0A1S9ZYP2-F1
#
_entry.id   AF-A0A1S9ZYP2-F1
#
_cell.length_a   1.000
_cell.length_b   1.000
_cell.length_c   1.000
_cell.angle_alpha   90.00
_cell.angle_beta   90.00
_cell.angle_gamma   90.00
#
_symmetry.space_group_name_H-M   'P 1'
#
loop_
_entity.id
_entity.type
_entity.pdbx_description
1 polymer ?
#
loop_
_entity_poly.entity_id
_entity_poly.type
_entity_poly.pdbx_seq_one_letter_code
_entity_poly.pdbx_strand_id
1 'polypeptide(L)'
;MSTAPKHSSKPSSPPPSSGGGGGGDSNDILNIVLGIFALVAMYFLNTSMSAMTPFVYSIFTYLPWMAAHYLGRIGLVLMLLIYAAVCVIVEAIFTHRDLEAAKKGRVLSAQRGRSMLFVALYFFLLAAWHTFASGPPQETGLLWHVSVLCNPEDPGSPYTTCQNGIGSFFGSGFLYVITAMSVPSVLLVALFAPPLIRGTIALSSEHPELSMRKQIKGFDSFLEASSETFPHLKFYKKLNPNKYPFYEGIFARLLRSRTFAVQKGLVIGFIQRPYKISEVRNTGTKPLLSEDGEEDYSGRDNDLVPILDDKKFNTEMLKQLGNPFTGIENLSPAETVIMGTIIGQCASAGPVNSEDRNKAKEWAEKRSNAFWSWLGDVALEKAKIPAKKYTAAMKAKWPDGYDLSALPPIEEYPEFKEYQRYIYYWFNRSEEIKKIRKQHAYTHTMILAMLVRSRDVGTLQPSIFRWLRLYDRTLWALVQNSGRGAVFAENIGSVSHYHAELKAGYRLNKPDFNAAYQGLMERLYSFSYTKEDLRLFEKGELTYIFREDPPMIEFKEGETYEKEKGDINIAHDDDDEDLDY
;
A
#
# COMPACT_ATOMS: atom_id res chain seq x y z
N MET A 1 -79.04 12.75 41.23
CA MET A 1 -78.73 11.31 41.27
C MET A 1 -77.27 11.19 41.72
N SER A 2 -76.90 11.24 43.01
CA SER A 2 -77.18 10.30 44.11
C SER A 2 -76.78 8.88 43.71
N THR A 3 -75.87 8.13 44.35
CA THR A 3 -75.20 8.22 45.66
C THR A 3 -74.12 7.11 45.69
N ALA A 4 -73.13 7.24 46.58
CA ALA A 4 -72.23 6.18 47.09
C ALA A 4 -73.05 4.96 47.64
N PRO A 5 -72.48 3.80 48.14
CA PRO A 5 -71.28 3.71 48.99
C PRO A 5 -70.49 2.35 49.13
N LYS A 6 -69.33 2.46 49.80
CA LYS A 6 -68.72 1.67 50.93
C LYS A 6 -68.73 0.12 51.04
N HIS A 7 -67.50 -0.38 51.28
CA HIS A 7 -66.97 -1.29 52.33
C HIS A 7 -67.42 -2.76 52.57
N SER A 8 -66.36 -3.59 52.70
CA SER A 8 -66.18 -4.78 53.58
C SER A 8 -66.92 -6.05 53.16
N SER A 9 -66.51 -7.29 53.42
CA SER A 9 -65.47 -7.89 54.27
C SER A 9 -65.29 -9.36 53.84
N LYS A 10 -64.08 -9.92 54.03
CA LYS A 10 -63.79 -11.38 54.05
C LYS A 10 -64.49 -12.01 55.28
N PRO A 11 -64.84 -13.33 55.32
CA PRO A 11 -63.84 -14.35 55.71
C PRO A 11 -64.07 -15.82 55.25
N SER A 12 -63.08 -16.66 55.61
CA SER A 12 -63.11 -18.11 55.93
C SER A 12 -63.34 -19.20 54.85
N SER A 13 -62.21 -19.72 54.33
CA SER A 13 -61.65 -21.11 54.40
C SER A 13 -62.48 -22.28 54.98
N PRO A 14 -62.03 -23.56 54.86
CA PRO A 14 -61.69 -24.43 53.70
C PRO A 14 -62.44 -25.82 53.81
N PRO A 15 -61.87 -26.97 53.38
CA PRO A 15 -62.04 -27.78 52.14
C PRO A 15 -62.99 -29.02 52.39
N PRO A 16 -63.12 -30.16 51.63
CA PRO A 16 -62.05 -30.99 51.02
C PRO A 16 -62.32 -31.72 49.66
N SER A 17 -61.20 -32.16 49.06
CA SER A 17 -60.89 -33.35 48.25
C SER A 17 -61.90 -34.07 47.32
N SER A 18 -61.50 -34.18 46.05
CA SER A 18 -61.37 -35.38 45.18
C SER A 18 -61.43 -34.88 43.72
N GLY A 19 -60.65 -35.25 42.71
CA GLY A 19 -59.70 -36.32 42.42
C GLY A 19 -59.69 -36.45 40.89
N GLY A 20 -58.53 -36.58 40.25
CA GLY A 20 -58.43 -37.09 38.86
C GLY A 20 -57.66 -36.24 37.83
N GLY A 21 -56.49 -36.75 37.41
CA GLY A 21 -56.16 -36.85 35.98
C GLY A 21 -55.03 -35.99 35.41
N GLY A 22 -53.82 -36.58 35.32
CA GLY A 22 -53.00 -36.55 34.10
C GLY A 22 -52.14 -35.31 33.79
N GLY A 23 -50.96 -35.22 34.41
CA GLY A 23 -49.89 -34.32 33.99
C GLY A 23 -48.52 -34.99 34.16
N GLY A 24 -48.16 -35.87 33.22
CA GLY A 24 -46.93 -36.68 33.29
C GLY A 24 -45.92 -36.48 32.16
N ASP A 25 -46.33 -36.18 30.93
CA ASP A 25 -45.44 -36.50 29.79
C ASP A 25 -44.41 -35.43 29.39
N SER A 26 -44.61 -34.14 29.68
CA SER A 26 -43.75 -33.11 29.08
C SER A 26 -42.36 -33.01 29.75
N ASN A 27 -42.29 -33.23 31.07
CA ASN A 27 -41.02 -33.19 31.80
C ASN A 27 -40.21 -34.48 31.62
N ASP A 28 -40.88 -35.62 31.46
CA ASP A 28 -40.20 -36.90 31.22
C ASP A 28 -39.60 -36.93 29.81
N ILE A 29 -40.30 -36.42 28.80
CA ILE A 29 -39.75 -36.32 27.44
C ILE A 29 -38.57 -35.33 27.40
N LEU A 30 -38.65 -34.18 28.09
CA LEU A 30 -37.54 -33.23 28.13
C LEU A 30 -36.31 -33.80 28.85
N ASN A 31 -36.52 -34.54 29.95
CA ASN A 31 -35.44 -35.21 30.68
C ASN A 31 -34.83 -36.38 29.87
N ILE A 32 -35.65 -37.10 29.10
CA ILE A 32 -35.18 -38.15 28.19
C ILE A 32 -34.37 -37.52 27.04
N VAL A 33 -34.84 -36.41 26.44
CA VAL A 33 -34.13 -35.71 25.37
C VAL A 33 -32.82 -35.11 25.88
N LEU A 34 -32.81 -34.46 27.05
CA LEU A 34 -31.58 -33.99 27.71
C LEU A 34 -30.63 -35.14 28.07
N GLY A 35 -31.18 -36.28 28.51
CA GLY A 35 -30.41 -37.50 28.79
C GLY A 35 -29.77 -38.10 27.54
N ILE A 36 -30.49 -38.13 26.42
CA ILE A 36 -29.97 -38.58 25.12
C ILE A 36 -28.93 -37.59 24.60
N PHE A 37 -29.17 -36.28 24.71
CA PHE A 37 -28.20 -35.27 24.29
C PHE A 37 -26.92 -35.31 25.13
N ALA A 38 -27.05 -35.53 26.44
CA ALA A 38 -25.92 -35.73 27.34
C ALA A 38 -25.17 -37.03 27.03
N LEU A 39 -25.87 -38.12 26.68
CA LEU A 39 -25.26 -39.38 26.25
C LEU A 39 -24.54 -39.26 24.91
N VAL A 40 -25.13 -38.56 23.94
CA VAL A 40 -24.51 -38.30 22.63
C VAL A 40 -23.32 -37.35 22.78
N ALA A 41 -23.44 -36.30 23.59
CA ALA A 41 -22.33 -35.40 23.89
C ALA A 41 -21.21 -36.12 24.65
N MET A 42 -21.53 -36.97 25.63
CA MET A 42 -20.55 -37.82 26.30
C MET A 42 -19.93 -38.83 25.33
N TYR A 43 -20.70 -39.42 24.42
CA TYR A 43 -20.17 -40.32 23.39
C TYR A 43 -19.23 -39.58 22.44
N PHE A 44 -19.57 -38.36 22.02
CA PHE A 44 -18.74 -37.54 21.13
C PHE A 44 -17.48 -37.04 21.83
N LEU A 45 -17.59 -36.57 23.07
CA LEU A 45 -16.45 -36.22 23.92
C LEU A 45 -15.56 -37.43 24.15
N ASN A 46 -16.13 -38.60 24.42
CA ASN A 46 -15.40 -39.85 24.63
C ASN A 46 -14.68 -40.31 23.35
N THR A 47 -15.32 -40.20 22.19
CA THR A 47 -14.73 -40.54 20.88
C THR A 47 -13.64 -39.55 20.48
N SER A 48 -13.83 -38.27 20.79
CA SER A 48 -12.83 -37.23 20.53
C SER A 48 -11.65 -37.34 21.49
N MET A 49 -11.90 -37.64 22.76
CA MET A 49 -10.86 -37.88 23.75
C MET A 49 -10.11 -39.17 23.46
N SER A 50 -10.76 -40.26 23.03
CA SER A 50 -10.07 -41.48 22.64
C SER A 50 -9.23 -41.30 21.37
N ALA A 51 -9.67 -40.44 20.44
CA ALA A 51 -8.89 -40.07 19.26
C ALA A 51 -7.69 -39.16 19.59
N MET A 52 -7.80 -38.25 20.57
CA MET A 52 -6.72 -37.34 20.96
C MET A 52 -5.77 -37.93 22.02
N THR A 53 -6.21 -38.91 22.80
CA THR A 53 -5.42 -39.55 23.86
C THR A 53 -4.09 -40.08 23.34
N PRO A 54 -4.00 -40.84 22.23
CA PRO A 54 -2.73 -41.33 21.71
C PRO A 54 -1.77 -40.21 21.30
N PHE A 55 -2.25 -39.00 20.99
CA PHE A 55 -1.41 -37.90 20.49
C PHE A 55 -0.91 -36.98 21.59
N VAL A 56 -1.79 -36.55 22.50
CA VAL A 56 -1.42 -35.66 23.60
C VAL A 56 -0.76 -36.46 24.73
N TYR A 57 -1.28 -37.66 25.01
CA TYR A 57 -0.89 -38.43 26.17
C TYR A 57 0.41 -39.21 25.94
N SER A 58 0.64 -39.74 24.72
CA SER A 58 1.90 -40.45 24.41
C SER A 58 3.13 -39.55 24.59
N ILE A 59 3.07 -38.29 24.16
CA ILE A 59 4.21 -37.37 24.27
C ILE A 59 4.59 -37.13 25.75
N PHE A 60 3.60 -37.05 26.65
CA PHE A 60 3.85 -36.72 28.06
C PHE A 60 4.00 -37.94 28.99
N THR A 61 3.50 -39.13 28.65
CA THR A 61 3.55 -40.29 29.57
C THR A 61 4.26 -41.51 29.00
N TYR A 62 4.40 -41.63 27.68
CA TYR A 62 5.12 -42.76 27.07
C TYR A 62 6.61 -42.73 27.40
N LEU A 63 7.26 -41.55 27.32
CA LEU A 63 8.68 -41.40 27.66
C LEU A 63 8.94 -41.67 29.16
N PRO A 64 8.15 -41.12 30.11
CA PRO A 64 8.21 -41.53 31.51
C PRO A 64 7.95 -43.02 31.73
N TRP A 65 6.98 -43.62 31.04
CA TRP A 65 6.68 -45.05 31.14
C TRP A 65 7.85 -45.91 30.62
N MET A 66 8.43 -45.58 29.45
CA MET A 66 9.60 -46.29 28.92
C MET A 66 10.80 -46.17 29.85
N ALA A 67 11.05 -44.98 30.39
CA ALA A 67 12.11 -44.80 31.37
C ALA A 67 11.85 -45.60 32.65
N ALA A 68 10.58 -45.69 33.10
CA ALA A 68 10.18 -46.56 34.19
C ALA A 68 10.35 -48.05 33.87
N HIS A 69 10.16 -48.44 32.60
CA HIS A 69 10.26 -49.81 32.13
C HIS A 69 11.70 -50.30 32.06
N TYR A 70 12.55 -49.57 31.37
CA TYR A 70 13.94 -49.97 31.11
C TYR A 70 14.91 -49.60 32.23
N LEU A 71 14.68 -48.48 32.92
CA LEU A 71 15.61 -47.93 33.93
C LEU A 71 15.00 -47.92 35.34
N GLY A 72 13.83 -48.54 35.51
CA GLY A 72 13.13 -48.61 36.77
C GLY A 72 12.73 -47.23 37.32
N ARG A 73 12.56 -47.14 38.64
CA ARG A 73 12.11 -45.91 39.33
C ARG A 73 13.03 -44.71 39.08
N ILE A 74 14.34 -44.97 38.98
CA ILE A 74 15.34 -43.92 38.77
C ILE A 74 15.11 -43.24 37.40
N GLY A 75 14.86 -44.04 36.36
CA GLY A 75 14.54 -43.52 35.03
C GLY A 75 13.27 -42.66 35.01
N LEU A 76 12.22 -43.13 35.70
CA LEU A 76 10.96 -42.38 35.80
C LEU A 76 11.16 -41.01 36.45
N VAL A 77 11.80 -40.97 37.62
CA VAL A 77 12.05 -39.74 38.37
C VAL A 77 12.90 -38.78 37.56
N LEU A 78 13.94 -39.28 36.88
CA LEU A 78 14.82 -38.48 36.04
C LEU A 78 14.07 -37.85 34.86
N MET A 79 13.18 -38.58 34.19
CA MET A 79 12.36 -38.03 33.11
C MET A 79 11.38 -36.97 33.58
N LEU A 80 10.72 -37.18 34.73
CA LEU A 80 9.81 -36.17 35.31
C LEU A 80 10.56 -34.89 35.70
N LEU A 81 11.80 -35.00 36.19
CA LEU A 81 12.66 -33.85 36.46
C LEU A 81 13.11 -33.12 35.18
N ILE A 82 13.40 -33.85 34.10
CA ILE A 82 13.68 -33.25 32.79
C ILE A 82 12.46 -32.46 32.31
N TYR A 83 11.25 -32.99 32.47
CA TYR A 83 10.03 -32.29 32.08
C TYR A 83 9.81 -31.03 32.90
N ALA A 84 10.03 -31.08 34.22
CA ALA A 84 10.01 -29.91 35.08
C ALA A 84 11.05 -28.85 34.63
N ALA A 85 12.27 -29.28 34.29
CA ALA A 85 13.33 -28.39 33.81
C ALA A 85 12.98 -27.72 32.47
N VAL A 86 12.41 -28.46 31.51
CA VAL A 86 11.95 -27.91 30.23
C VAL A 86 10.87 -26.85 30.46
N CYS A 87 9.91 -27.09 31.36
CA CYS A 87 8.89 -26.10 31.71
C CYS A 87 9.51 -24.82 32.31
N VAL A 88 10.53 -24.94 33.18
CA VAL A 88 11.25 -23.79 33.75
C VAL A 88 12.04 -23.02 32.69
N ILE A 89 12.68 -23.72 31.74
CA ILE A 89 13.44 -23.08 30.65
C ILE A 89 12.50 -22.29 29.73
N VAL A 90 11.36 -22.88 29.36
CA VAL A 90 10.36 -22.21 28.52
C VAL A 90 9.83 -20.94 29.22
N GLU A 91 9.57 -21.02 30.53
CA GLU A 91 9.18 -19.87 31.35
C GLU A 91 10.25 -18.77 31.37
N ALA A 92 11.53 -19.14 31.51
CA ALA A 92 12.64 -18.19 31.48
C ALA A 92 12.75 -17.46 30.12
N ILE A 93 12.51 -18.16 29.01
CA ILE A 93 12.52 -17.58 27.67
C ILE A 93 11.37 -16.57 27.49
N PHE A 94 10.16 -16.90 27.94
CA PHE A 94 9.04 -15.98 27.88
C PHE A 94 9.26 -14.75 28.76
N THR A 95 9.73 -14.95 29.99
CA THR A 95 10.06 -13.87 30.92
C THR A 95 11.14 -12.93 30.36
N HIS A 96 12.17 -13.47 29.67
CA HIS A 96 13.20 -12.67 29.02
C HIS A 96 12.62 -11.80 27.88
N ARG A 97 11.74 -12.37 27.04
CA ARG A 97 11.09 -11.61 25.96
C ARG A 97 10.18 -10.51 26.49
N ASP A 98 9.46 -10.76 27.58
CA ASP A 98 8.62 -9.76 28.23
C ASP A 98 9.48 -8.62 28.82
N LEU A 99 10.64 -8.92 29.41
CA LEU A 99 11.61 -7.92 29.90
C LEU A 99 12.18 -7.06 28.77
N GLU A 100 12.50 -7.65 27.61
CA GLU A 100 12.94 -6.89 26.43
C GLU A 100 11.84 -6.00 25.84
N ALA A 101 10.59 -6.46 25.87
CA ALA A 101 9.43 -5.67 25.44
C ALA A 101 9.17 -4.49 26.38
N ALA A 102 9.29 -4.69 27.69
CA ALA A 102 9.15 -3.64 28.70
C ALA A 102 10.22 -2.55 28.57
N LYS A 103 11.47 -2.92 28.27
CA LYS A 103 12.55 -1.95 27.98
C LYS A 103 12.26 -1.06 26.76
N LYS A 104 11.41 -1.52 25.84
CA LYS A 104 10.97 -0.76 24.65
C LYS A 104 9.68 0.03 24.89
N GLY A 105 9.26 0.22 26.15
CA GLY A 105 8.11 1.04 26.53
C GLY A 105 6.74 0.41 26.28
N ARG A 106 6.69 -0.89 25.95
CA ARG A 106 5.42 -1.61 25.78
C ARG A 106 5.00 -2.23 27.11
N VAL A 107 3.93 -1.71 27.71
CA VAL A 107 3.35 -2.26 28.95
C VAL A 107 2.57 -3.53 28.59
N LEU A 108 3.20 -4.69 28.81
CA LEU A 108 2.50 -5.98 28.81
C LEU A 108 2.23 -6.39 30.25
N SER A 109 1.00 -6.84 30.51
CA SER A 109 0.57 -7.26 31.84
C SER A 109 1.42 -8.44 32.34
N ALA A 110 2.00 -8.27 33.53
CA ALA A 110 2.95 -9.18 34.20
C ALA A 110 2.35 -10.53 34.66
N GLN A 111 1.32 -11.03 33.97
CA GLN A 111 0.58 -12.24 34.33
C GLN A 111 0.89 -13.43 33.42
N ARG A 112 1.77 -13.27 32.41
CA ARG A 112 2.12 -14.32 31.44
C ARG A 112 3.02 -15.43 31.99
N GLY A 113 3.86 -15.14 32.99
CA GLY A 113 4.93 -16.05 33.40
C GLY A 113 4.73 -16.86 34.69
N ARG A 114 3.49 -17.08 35.13
CA ARG A 114 3.23 -17.86 36.36
C ARG A 114 2.67 -19.26 36.08
N SER A 115 2.10 -19.52 34.91
CA SER A 115 1.43 -20.80 34.63
C SER A 115 2.39 -21.97 34.43
N MET A 116 3.56 -21.79 33.79
CA MET A 116 4.49 -22.91 33.56
C MET A 116 5.26 -23.31 34.83
N LEU A 117 5.47 -22.38 35.76
CA LEU A 117 6.03 -22.68 37.08
C LEU A 117 5.11 -23.61 37.90
N PHE A 118 3.79 -23.43 37.82
CA PHE A 118 2.84 -24.37 38.45
C PHE A 118 2.87 -25.76 37.79
N VAL A 119 3.04 -25.83 36.47
CA VAL A 119 3.20 -27.11 35.75
C VAL A 119 4.52 -27.80 36.13
N ALA A 120 5.61 -27.05 36.24
CA ALA A 120 6.90 -27.59 36.69
C ALA A 120 6.83 -28.11 38.13
N LEU A 121 6.16 -27.38 39.03
CA LEU A 121 5.93 -27.81 40.41
C LEU A 121 5.09 -29.10 40.47
N TYR A 122 4.08 -29.22 39.59
CA TYR A 122 3.28 -30.45 39.50
C TYR A 122 4.13 -31.67 39.10
N PHE A 123 4.98 -31.56 38.08
CA PHE A 123 5.89 -32.65 37.70
C PHE A 123 6.92 -32.97 38.80
N PHE A 124 7.38 -31.95 39.53
CA PHE A 124 8.28 -32.13 40.66
C PHE A 124 7.61 -32.88 41.83
N LEU A 125 6.36 -32.53 42.14
CA LEU A 125 5.57 -33.22 43.17
C LEU A 125 5.25 -34.66 42.76
N LEU A 126 4.99 -34.92 41.47
CA LEU A 126 4.84 -36.28 40.95
C LEU A 126 6.14 -37.08 41.07
N ALA A 127 7.28 -36.49 40.72
CA ALA A 127 8.58 -37.13 40.88
C ALA A 127 8.84 -37.49 42.36
N ALA A 128 8.54 -36.58 43.28
CA ALA A 128 8.63 -36.81 44.72
C ALA A 128 7.68 -37.93 45.19
N TRP A 129 6.43 -37.93 44.73
CA TRP A 129 5.47 -39.00 45.05
C TRP A 129 6.00 -40.39 44.63
N HIS A 130 6.54 -40.50 43.41
CA HIS A 130 7.07 -41.77 42.89
C HIS A 130 8.37 -42.23 43.56
N THR A 131 9.14 -41.32 44.17
CA THR A 131 10.29 -41.74 45.00
C THR A 131 9.87 -42.48 46.26
N PHE A 132 8.68 -42.18 46.83
CA PHE A 132 8.22 -42.75 48.10
C PHE A 132 7.11 -43.81 47.97
N ALA A 133 6.48 -43.96 46.80
CA ALA A 133 5.46 -44.97 46.57
C ALA A 133 6.02 -46.41 46.66
N SER A 134 5.25 -47.37 47.17
CA SER A 134 5.58 -48.81 47.16
C SER A 134 4.96 -49.50 45.93
N GLY A 135 5.67 -50.46 45.31
CA GLY A 135 5.23 -51.19 44.11
C GLY A 135 6.02 -50.92 42.81
N PRO A 136 5.86 -51.72 41.75
CA PRO A 136 6.55 -51.49 40.48
C PRO A 136 6.14 -50.13 39.87
N PRO A 137 7.09 -49.30 39.38
CA PRO A 137 6.82 -47.92 38.95
C PRO A 137 5.85 -47.83 37.77
N GLN A 138 5.81 -48.88 36.94
CA GLN A 138 4.97 -48.98 35.75
C GLN A 138 3.48 -49.17 36.10
N GLU A 139 3.16 -49.65 37.31
CA GLU A 139 1.78 -49.88 37.78
C GLU A 139 1.22 -48.74 38.63
N THR A 140 1.95 -47.63 38.72
CA THR A 140 1.46 -46.46 39.44
C THR A 140 0.32 -45.79 38.68
N GLY A 141 -0.64 -45.18 39.38
CA GLY A 141 -1.89 -44.68 38.76
C GLY A 141 -1.72 -43.70 37.58
N LEU A 142 -0.56 -43.05 37.47
CA LEU A 142 -0.20 -42.15 36.36
C LEU A 142 0.33 -42.88 35.10
N LEU A 143 0.74 -44.14 35.20
CA LEU A 143 1.44 -44.87 34.12
C LEU A 143 0.83 -46.24 33.84
N TRP A 144 0.05 -46.80 34.76
CA TRP A 144 -0.58 -48.12 34.64
C TRP A 144 -1.48 -48.27 33.41
N HIS A 145 -2.14 -47.20 32.99
CA HIS A 145 -3.00 -47.24 31.81
C HIS A 145 -2.20 -47.30 30.50
N VAL A 146 -0.90 -46.98 30.48
CA VAL A 146 -0.06 -47.09 29.27
C VAL A 146 0.08 -48.55 28.83
N SER A 147 0.22 -49.49 29.76
CA SER A 147 0.21 -50.94 29.45
C SER A 147 -1.15 -51.47 29.00
N VAL A 148 -2.23 -50.74 29.26
CA VAL A 148 -3.58 -51.08 28.78
C VAL A 148 -3.82 -50.49 27.38
N LEU A 149 -3.26 -49.30 27.11
CA LEU A 149 -3.44 -48.52 25.88
C LEU A 149 -2.46 -48.90 24.76
N CYS A 150 -1.26 -49.35 25.13
CA CYS A 150 -0.16 -49.60 24.21
C CYS A 150 0.37 -51.01 24.39
N ASN A 151 0.83 -51.65 23.30
CA ASN A 151 1.53 -52.92 23.37
C ASN A 151 3.01 -52.67 23.74
N PRO A 152 3.45 -52.99 24.96
CA PRO A 152 4.77 -52.60 25.46
C PRO A 152 5.94 -53.40 24.85
N GLU A 153 5.66 -54.52 24.15
CA GLU A 153 6.68 -55.43 23.62
C GLU A 153 7.13 -55.12 22.18
N ASP A 154 6.43 -54.21 21.48
CA ASP A 154 6.76 -53.84 20.10
C ASP A 154 7.69 -52.60 20.04
N PRO A 155 8.89 -52.69 19.44
CA PRO A 155 9.77 -51.54 19.24
C PRO A 155 9.28 -50.71 18.04
N GLY A 156 8.27 -49.87 18.27
CA GLY A 156 7.71 -48.95 17.28
C GLY A 156 7.48 -47.55 17.82
N SER A 157 7.19 -46.60 16.92
CA SER A 157 6.85 -45.23 17.33
C SER A 157 5.60 -45.22 18.24
N PRO A 158 5.45 -44.26 19.17
CA PRO A 158 4.29 -44.22 20.08
C PRO A 158 2.94 -44.21 19.35
N TYR A 159 2.92 -43.71 18.12
CA TYR A 159 1.74 -43.63 17.25
C TYR A 159 1.32 -44.99 16.66
N THR A 160 2.24 -45.94 16.59
CA THR A 160 2.01 -47.26 15.99
C THR A 160 1.82 -48.36 17.04
N THR A 161 2.36 -48.18 18.25
CA THR A 161 2.28 -49.14 19.37
C THR A 161 1.07 -48.95 20.29
N CYS A 162 0.43 -47.79 20.26
CA CYS A 162 -0.76 -47.44 21.05
C CYS A 162 -2.06 -47.54 20.25
N GLN A 163 -2.43 -48.75 19.79
CA GLN A 163 -3.62 -48.97 18.94
C GLN A 163 -4.67 -49.91 19.57
N ASN A 164 -4.60 -50.21 20.86
CA ASN A 164 -5.57 -51.09 21.51
C ASN A 164 -6.98 -50.49 21.43
N GLY A 165 -7.93 -51.25 20.87
CA GLY A 165 -9.31 -50.82 20.67
C GLY A 165 -10.12 -50.73 21.97
N ILE A 166 -11.24 -50.01 21.93
CA ILE A 166 -12.15 -49.75 23.07
C ILE A 166 -12.58 -51.00 23.86
N GLY A 167 -12.52 -52.20 23.27
CA GLY A 167 -12.84 -53.47 23.96
C GLY A 167 -11.94 -53.80 25.14
N SER A 168 -10.66 -53.41 25.13
CA SER A 168 -9.73 -53.62 26.25
C SER A 168 -9.99 -52.69 27.45
N PHE A 169 -10.71 -51.58 27.24
CA PHE A 169 -11.05 -50.60 28.27
C PHE A 169 -12.23 -51.03 29.16
N PHE A 170 -13.18 -51.78 28.61
CA PHE A 170 -14.38 -52.19 29.35
C PHE A 170 -14.09 -53.28 30.39
N GLY A 171 -13.00 -54.05 30.23
CA GLY A 171 -12.62 -55.13 31.15
C GLY A 171 -11.88 -54.69 32.41
N SER A 172 -11.41 -53.45 32.51
CA SER A 172 -10.42 -53.01 33.51
C SER A 172 -10.87 -51.88 34.45
N GLY A 173 -12.18 -51.62 34.53
CA GLY A 173 -12.73 -50.58 35.42
C GLY A 173 -12.85 -49.21 34.74
N PHE A 174 -13.75 -49.13 33.76
CA PHE A 174 -14.04 -47.98 32.89
C PHE A 174 -14.06 -46.60 33.58
N LEU A 175 -14.66 -46.48 34.78
CA LEU A 175 -14.77 -45.20 35.49
C LEU A 175 -13.42 -44.68 35.99
N TYR A 176 -12.53 -45.58 36.39
CA TYR A 176 -11.20 -45.26 36.91
C TYR A 176 -10.27 -44.82 35.78
N VAL A 177 -10.37 -45.47 34.63
CA VAL A 177 -9.61 -45.13 33.43
C VAL A 177 -10.00 -43.74 32.90
N ILE A 178 -11.30 -43.44 32.84
CA ILE A 178 -11.77 -42.11 32.41
C ILE A 178 -11.31 -41.02 33.38
N THR A 179 -11.41 -41.23 34.69
CA THR A 179 -10.98 -40.22 35.67
C THR A 179 -9.46 -40.00 35.66
N ALA A 180 -8.67 -41.06 35.51
CA ALA A 180 -7.21 -40.96 35.38
C ALA A 180 -6.75 -40.25 34.09
N MET A 181 -7.51 -40.36 33.00
CA MET A 181 -7.16 -39.76 31.70
C MET A 181 -7.70 -38.33 31.53
N SER A 182 -8.89 -38.05 32.05
CA SER A 182 -9.57 -36.76 31.86
C SER A 182 -9.05 -35.66 32.78
N VAL A 183 -8.75 -35.97 34.04
CA VAL A 183 -8.33 -34.95 35.03
C VAL A 183 -6.99 -34.30 34.66
N PRO A 184 -5.92 -35.04 34.28
CA PRO A 184 -4.67 -34.42 33.87
C PRO A 184 -4.81 -33.64 32.55
N SER A 185 -5.64 -34.13 31.62
CA SER A 185 -5.88 -33.49 30.33
C SER A 185 -6.60 -32.15 30.47
N VAL A 186 -7.62 -32.09 31.33
CA VAL A 186 -8.34 -30.84 31.63
C VAL A 186 -7.42 -29.85 32.35
N LEU A 187 -6.58 -30.31 33.27
CA LEU A 187 -5.61 -29.47 33.97
C LEU A 187 -4.53 -28.92 33.02
N LEU A 188 -3.96 -29.75 32.15
CA LEU A 188 -2.98 -29.31 31.15
C LEU A 188 -3.61 -28.32 30.17
N VAL A 189 -4.78 -28.62 29.58
CA VAL A 189 -5.44 -27.70 28.66
C VAL A 189 -5.81 -26.38 29.36
N ALA A 190 -6.27 -26.42 30.62
CA ALA A 190 -6.56 -25.22 31.39
C ALA A 190 -5.31 -24.37 31.68
N LEU A 191 -4.13 -24.98 31.78
CA LEU A 191 -2.86 -24.28 32.01
C LEU A 191 -2.22 -23.76 30.72
N PHE A 192 -2.34 -24.48 29.60
CA PHE A 192 -1.71 -24.14 28.32
C PHE A 192 -2.59 -23.28 27.38
N ALA A 193 -3.92 -23.42 27.41
CA ALA A 193 -4.80 -22.71 26.48
C ALA A 193 -4.86 -21.18 26.71
N PRO A 194 -4.96 -20.66 27.97
CA PRO A 194 -5.03 -19.22 28.20
C PRO A 194 -3.83 -18.42 27.67
N PRO A 195 -2.55 -18.82 27.87
CA PRO A 195 -1.41 -18.09 27.31
C PRO A 195 -1.34 -18.18 25.78
N LEU A 196 -1.72 -19.32 25.17
CA LEU A 196 -1.79 -19.47 23.71
C LEU A 196 -2.84 -18.54 23.10
N ILE A 197 -4.06 -18.54 23.65
CA ILE A 197 -5.16 -17.68 23.18
C ILE A 197 -4.82 -16.20 23.37
N ARG A 198 -4.22 -15.82 24.50
CA ARG A 198 -3.78 -14.44 24.72
C ARG A 198 -2.62 -14.05 23.80
N GLY A 199 -1.72 -14.99 23.49
CA GLY A 199 -0.62 -14.78 22.56
C GLY A 199 -1.09 -14.54 21.13
N THR A 200 -2.07 -15.30 20.65
CA THR A 200 -2.65 -15.12 19.31
C THR A 200 -3.48 -13.84 19.20
N ILE A 201 -4.25 -13.49 20.24
CA ILE A 201 -4.96 -12.20 20.30
C ILE A 201 -3.97 -11.03 20.29
N ALA A 202 -2.92 -11.09 21.11
CA ALA A 202 -1.89 -10.06 21.15
C ALA A 202 -1.13 -9.93 19.82
N LEU A 203 -0.78 -11.06 19.18
CA LEU A 203 -0.16 -11.05 17.85
C LEU A 203 -1.09 -10.41 16.80
N SER A 204 -2.40 -10.69 16.85
CA SER A 204 -3.39 -10.09 15.97
C SER A 204 -3.61 -8.58 16.21
N SER A 205 -3.39 -8.09 17.43
CA SER A 205 -3.51 -6.67 17.77
C SER A 205 -2.23 -5.87 17.59
N GLU A 206 -1.05 -6.50 17.76
CA GLU A 206 0.24 -5.80 17.77
C GLU A 206 1.05 -6.00 16.49
N HIS A 207 0.69 -6.94 15.61
CA HIS A 207 1.40 -7.11 14.34
C HIS A 207 1.15 -5.90 13.42
N PRO A 208 2.21 -5.20 12.97
CA PRO A 208 2.08 -3.94 12.22
C PRO A 208 1.17 -4.04 11.00
N GLU A 209 1.28 -5.12 10.22
CA GLU A 209 0.44 -5.32 9.04
C GLU A 209 -1.03 -5.60 9.36
N LEU A 210 -1.32 -6.31 10.46
CA LEU A 210 -2.69 -6.66 10.84
C LEU A 210 -3.39 -5.46 11.52
N SER A 211 -2.63 -4.64 12.25
CA SER A 211 -3.10 -3.37 12.81
C SER A 211 -3.42 -2.36 11.70
N MET A 212 -2.51 -2.18 10.72
CA MET A 212 -2.75 -1.29 9.57
C MET A 212 -3.97 -1.72 8.75
N ARG A 213 -4.16 -3.04 8.50
CA ARG A 213 -5.35 -3.55 7.80
C ARG A 213 -6.66 -3.29 8.55
N LYS A 214 -6.64 -3.26 9.89
CA LYS A 214 -7.84 -2.95 10.71
C LYS A 214 -8.15 -1.45 10.75
N GLN A 215 -7.14 -0.60 10.63
CA GLN A 215 -7.28 0.85 10.69
C GLN A 215 -7.67 1.46 9.34
N ILE A 216 -7.10 0.97 8.23
CA ILE A 216 -7.34 1.52 6.89
C ILE A 216 -8.65 0.97 6.33
N LYS A 217 -9.76 1.69 6.57
CA LYS A 217 -11.09 1.34 6.05
C LYS A 217 -11.39 1.92 4.66
N GLY A 218 -10.56 2.84 4.17
CA GLY A 218 -10.73 3.55 2.90
C GLY A 218 -9.63 4.56 2.64
N PHE A 219 -9.73 5.29 1.52
CA PHE A 219 -8.71 6.23 1.05
C PHE A 219 -8.41 7.35 2.08
N ASP A 220 -9.43 7.95 2.68
CA ASP A 220 -9.24 9.03 3.66
C ASP A 220 -8.55 8.54 4.94
N SER A 221 -8.89 7.33 5.39
CA SER A 221 -8.23 6.70 6.52
C SER A 221 -6.77 6.35 6.23
N PHE A 222 -6.47 5.96 4.97
CA PHE A 222 -5.09 5.78 4.52
C PHE A 222 -4.32 7.10 4.49
N LEU A 223 -4.93 8.17 3.96
CA LEU A 223 -4.32 9.50 3.94
C LEU A 223 -4.03 10.00 5.36
N GLU A 224 -4.96 9.80 6.30
CA GLU A 224 -4.78 10.17 7.71
C GLU A 224 -3.52 9.51 8.28
N ALA A 225 -3.44 8.18 8.22
CA ALA A 225 -2.32 7.42 8.77
C ALA A 225 -0.98 7.70 8.05
N SER A 226 -1.02 7.90 6.73
CA SER A 226 0.20 8.08 5.93
C SER A 226 0.72 9.52 5.94
N SER A 227 -0.13 10.50 6.26
CA SER A 227 0.24 11.92 6.26
C SER A 227 1.25 12.30 7.34
N GLU A 228 1.39 11.50 8.40
CA GLU A 228 2.44 11.68 9.41
C GLU A 228 3.83 11.42 8.81
N THR A 229 3.95 10.34 8.03
CA THR A 229 5.23 9.92 7.42
C THR A 229 5.54 10.69 6.14
N PHE A 230 4.52 11.03 5.35
CA PHE A 230 4.68 11.63 4.02
C PHE A 230 4.06 13.04 3.97
N PRO A 231 4.86 14.10 4.13
CA PRO A 231 4.35 15.47 4.23
C PRO A 231 3.52 15.96 3.04
N HIS A 232 3.82 15.49 1.83
CA HIS A 232 3.02 15.84 0.64
C HIS A 232 1.56 15.35 0.74
N LEU A 233 1.29 14.28 1.51
CA LEU A 233 -0.08 13.81 1.75
C LEU A 233 -0.85 14.73 2.71
N LYS A 234 -0.19 15.50 3.57
CA LYS A 234 -0.87 16.52 4.41
C LYS A 234 -1.56 17.57 3.54
N PHE A 235 -0.94 17.93 2.42
CA PHE A 235 -1.54 18.80 1.42
C PHE A 235 -2.75 18.14 0.75
N TYR A 236 -2.60 16.90 0.24
CA TYR A 236 -3.68 16.19 -0.46
C TYR A 236 -4.82 15.72 0.44
N LYS A 237 -4.60 15.63 1.75
CA LYS A 237 -5.64 15.43 2.75
C LYS A 237 -6.61 16.62 2.82
N LYS A 238 -6.09 17.84 2.66
CA LYS A 238 -6.90 19.07 2.66
C LYS A 238 -7.50 19.37 1.28
N LEU A 239 -6.83 18.94 0.22
CA LEU A 239 -7.13 19.27 -1.16
C LEU A 239 -7.22 18.00 -2.00
N ASN A 240 -8.43 17.63 -2.44
CA ASN A 240 -8.66 16.41 -3.21
C ASN A 240 -8.65 16.72 -4.71
N PRO A 241 -7.61 16.31 -5.48
CA PRO A 241 -7.51 16.62 -6.90
C PRO A 241 -8.63 16.02 -7.75
N ASN A 242 -9.28 14.95 -7.29
CA ASN A 242 -10.35 14.26 -8.03
C ASN A 242 -11.64 15.09 -8.11
N LYS A 243 -11.79 16.12 -7.28
CA LYS A 243 -12.94 17.04 -7.33
C LYS A 243 -12.78 18.12 -8.40
N TYR A 244 -11.60 18.24 -9.01
CA TYR A 244 -11.30 19.28 -9.98
C TYR A 244 -11.50 18.80 -11.42
N PRO A 245 -11.85 19.69 -12.36
CA PRO A 245 -11.94 19.36 -13.78
C PRO A 245 -10.62 18.79 -14.31
N PHE A 246 -10.72 17.78 -15.18
CA PHE A 246 -9.54 17.09 -15.71
C PHE A 246 -8.83 17.84 -16.84
N TYR A 247 -9.57 18.66 -17.60
CA TYR A 247 -9.07 19.38 -18.78
C TYR A 247 -8.79 20.86 -18.52
N GLU A 248 -9.26 21.41 -17.40
CA GLU A 248 -9.15 22.83 -17.07
C GLU A 248 -8.63 23.06 -15.65
N GLY A 249 -7.96 24.19 -15.43
CA GLY A 249 -7.46 24.60 -14.13
C GLY A 249 -6.09 24.00 -13.75
N ILE A 250 -5.73 24.20 -12.48
CA ILE A 250 -4.38 23.93 -11.95
C ILE A 250 -4.05 22.43 -11.94
N PHE A 251 -5.05 21.58 -11.69
CA PHE A 251 -4.90 20.12 -11.70
C PHE A 251 -5.25 19.48 -13.04
N ALA A 252 -5.40 20.26 -14.12
CA ALA A 252 -5.57 19.71 -15.44
C ALA A 252 -4.39 18.80 -15.82
N ARG A 253 -4.68 17.71 -16.54
CA ARG A 253 -3.67 16.84 -17.15
C ARG A 253 -2.72 17.63 -18.04
N LEU A 254 -1.48 17.17 -18.22
CA LEU A 254 -0.62 17.73 -19.26
C LEU A 254 -1.27 17.54 -20.65
N LEU A 255 -1.15 18.56 -21.50
CA LEU A 255 -1.81 18.66 -22.79
C LEU A 255 -1.24 17.61 -23.76
N ARG A 256 -2.14 16.96 -24.49
CA ARG A 256 -1.80 16.14 -25.64
C ARG A 256 -1.33 17.04 -26.77
N SER A 257 -0.60 16.50 -27.75
CA SER A 257 -0.08 17.26 -28.89
C SER A 257 -1.16 18.02 -29.67
N ARG A 258 -2.31 17.37 -29.96
CA ARG A 258 -3.47 17.99 -30.65
C ARG A 258 -4.07 19.15 -29.84
N THR A 259 -4.38 18.89 -28.57
CA THR A 259 -4.92 19.87 -27.63
C THR A 259 -3.96 21.05 -27.45
N PHE A 260 -2.66 20.78 -27.32
CA PHE A 260 -1.62 21.78 -27.22
C PHE A 260 -1.57 22.68 -28.47
N ALA A 261 -1.54 22.09 -29.67
CA ALA A 261 -1.48 22.85 -30.91
C ALA A 261 -2.70 23.78 -31.08
N VAL A 262 -3.90 23.30 -30.77
CA VAL A 262 -5.12 24.11 -30.88
C VAL A 262 -5.19 25.16 -29.77
N GLN A 263 -4.97 24.79 -28.50
CA GLN A 263 -5.04 25.71 -27.37
C GLN A 263 -4.00 26.84 -27.44
N LYS A 264 -2.83 26.56 -28.02
CA LYS A 264 -1.79 27.57 -28.24
C LYS A 264 -1.95 28.32 -29.57
N GLY A 265 -3.01 28.04 -30.33
CA GLY A 265 -3.30 28.72 -31.60
C GLY A 265 -2.21 28.52 -32.65
N LEU A 266 -1.57 27.36 -32.63
CA LEU A 266 -0.46 27.01 -33.53
C LEU A 266 -0.96 26.52 -34.90
N VAL A 267 -2.21 26.11 -35.01
CA VAL A 267 -2.79 25.63 -36.27
C VAL A 267 -3.19 26.83 -37.15
N ILE A 268 -2.72 26.87 -38.40
CA ILE A 268 -3.10 27.91 -39.38
C ILE A 268 -4.15 27.43 -40.39
N GLY A 269 -4.27 26.13 -40.57
CA GLY A 269 -5.16 25.52 -41.53
C GLY A 269 -4.95 24.03 -41.58
N PHE A 270 -5.63 23.38 -42.51
CA PHE A 270 -5.51 21.94 -42.76
C PHE A 270 -5.18 21.71 -44.22
N ILE A 271 -4.38 20.68 -44.46
CA ILE A 271 -4.11 20.15 -45.79
C ILE A 271 -4.47 18.68 -45.81
N GLN A 272 -4.64 18.14 -47.01
CA GLN A 272 -4.71 16.70 -47.16
C GLN A 272 -3.37 16.08 -46.73
N ARG A 273 -3.44 14.94 -46.05
CA ARG A 273 -2.25 14.25 -45.57
C ARG A 273 -1.26 13.99 -46.72
N PRO A 274 -0.02 14.50 -46.64
CA PRO A 274 0.98 14.19 -47.65
C PRO A 274 1.36 12.71 -47.58
N TYR A 275 1.42 12.04 -48.73
CA TYR A 275 1.76 10.62 -48.81
C TYR A 275 3.26 10.42 -48.52
N LYS A 276 3.63 9.49 -47.63
CA LYS A 276 5.03 9.08 -47.47
C LYS A 276 5.38 8.04 -48.54
N ILE A 277 6.28 8.37 -49.48
CA ILE A 277 6.74 7.47 -50.55
C ILE A 277 7.24 6.11 -50.00
N SER A 278 7.71 6.05 -48.76
CA SER A 278 8.20 4.82 -48.10
C SER A 278 7.11 3.79 -47.78
N GLU A 279 5.84 4.19 -47.61
CA GLU A 279 4.73 3.29 -47.29
C GLU A 279 4.22 2.51 -48.53
N VAL A 280 4.58 2.97 -49.74
CA VAL A 280 4.18 2.37 -51.02
C VAL A 280 4.78 0.97 -51.23
N ARG A 281 5.93 0.65 -50.60
CA ARG A 281 6.61 -0.63 -50.86
C ARG A 281 5.95 -1.85 -50.19
N ASN A 282 5.21 -1.67 -49.09
CA ASN A 282 4.73 -2.82 -48.29
C ASN A 282 3.25 -3.17 -48.50
N THR A 283 2.43 -2.31 -49.10
CA THR A 283 0.98 -2.55 -49.23
C THR A 283 0.54 -2.99 -50.63
N GLY A 284 1.46 -3.11 -51.60
CA GLY A 284 1.15 -3.52 -52.98
C GLY A 284 0.15 -2.61 -53.70
N THR A 285 -0.25 -1.50 -53.07
CA THR A 285 -1.21 -0.54 -53.60
C THR A 285 -0.42 0.49 -54.38
N LYS A 286 -0.59 0.48 -55.72
CA LYS A 286 0.01 1.51 -56.57
C LYS A 286 -0.46 2.89 -56.10
N PRO A 287 0.41 3.92 -56.11
CA PRO A 287 -0.06 5.29 -55.94
C PRO A 287 -1.13 5.54 -57.01
N LEU A 288 -2.30 6.01 -56.58
CA LEU A 288 -3.31 6.50 -57.51
C LEU A 288 -2.68 7.72 -58.18
N LEU A 289 -2.47 7.65 -59.48
CA LEU A 289 -2.01 8.76 -60.31
C LEU A 289 -3.20 9.18 -61.17
N SER A 290 -3.44 10.47 -61.31
CA SER A 290 -4.41 11.02 -62.25
C SER A 290 -3.96 10.72 -63.70
N GLU A 291 -4.89 10.82 -64.66
CA GLU A 291 -4.60 10.62 -66.09
C GLU A 291 -3.47 11.54 -66.61
N ASP A 292 -3.19 12.64 -65.89
CA ASP A 292 -2.16 13.63 -66.19
C ASP A 292 -0.79 13.32 -65.55
N GLY A 293 -0.67 12.23 -64.79
CA GLY A 293 0.56 11.82 -64.12
C GLY A 293 0.86 12.59 -62.81
N GLU A 294 -0.10 13.34 -62.29
CA GLU A 294 -0.05 13.89 -60.93
C GLU A 294 -0.62 12.87 -59.94
N GLU A 295 -0.19 12.92 -58.68
CA GLU A 295 -0.71 12.01 -57.64
C GLU A 295 -2.21 12.30 -57.41
N ASP A 296 -3.07 11.28 -57.59
CA ASP A 296 -4.51 11.35 -57.40
C ASP A 296 -4.87 11.20 -55.92
N TYR A 297 -5.16 12.33 -55.29
CA TYR A 297 -5.55 12.42 -53.89
C TYR A 297 -7.05 12.17 -53.64
N SER A 298 -7.86 11.90 -54.67
CA SER A 298 -9.34 11.84 -54.59
C SER A 298 -9.91 10.67 -53.78
N GLY A 299 -9.10 9.63 -53.51
CA GLY A 299 -9.55 8.44 -52.77
C GLY A 299 -9.72 8.64 -51.24
N ARG A 300 -9.25 9.76 -50.67
CA ARG A 300 -9.28 10.05 -49.22
C ARG A 300 -9.61 11.50 -48.93
N ASP A 301 -10.73 11.96 -49.47
CA ASP A 301 -11.26 13.31 -49.30
C ASP A 301 -11.38 13.82 -47.84
N ASN A 302 -11.38 12.92 -46.85
CA ASN A 302 -11.57 13.23 -45.43
C ASN A 302 -10.30 13.04 -44.56
N ASP A 303 -9.12 12.75 -45.13
CA ASP A 303 -7.88 12.54 -44.36
C ASP A 303 -7.04 13.82 -44.31
N LEU A 304 -7.42 14.72 -43.40
CA LEU A 304 -6.78 16.03 -43.21
C LEU A 304 -5.71 15.99 -42.11
N VAL A 305 -4.72 16.88 -42.20
CA VAL A 305 -3.71 17.14 -41.17
C VAL A 305 -3.50 18.65 -40.97
N PRO A 306 -3.21 19.11 -39.75
CA PRO A 306 -3.00 20.53 -39.48
C PRO A 306 -1.65 21.03 -40.02
N ILE A 307 -1.64 22.28 -40.45
CA ILE A 307 -0.43 23.05 -40.73
C ILE A 307 -0.11 23.90 -39.50
N LEU A 308 1.14 23.91 -39.08
CA LEU A 308 1.60 24.71 -37.96
C LEU A 308 2.13 26.09 -38.39
N ASP A 309 1.89 27.09 -37.56
CA ASP A 309 2.49 28.42 -37.64
C ASP A 309 3.90 28.39 -37.05
N ASP A 310 4.92 28.41 -37.90
CA ASP A 310 6.32 28.37 -37.47
C ASP A 310 6.69 29.53 -36.54
N LYS A 311 6.12 30.73 -36.74
CA LYS A 311 6.46 31.91 -35.92
C LYS A 311 5.86 31.79 -34.53
N LYS A 312 4.57 31.41 -34.44
CA LYS A 312 3.92 31.17 -33.14
C LYS A 312 4.52 29.98 -32.43
N PHE A 313 4.86 28.92 -33.16
CA PHE A 313 5.55 27.75 -32.62
C PHE A 313 6.86 28.17 -31.96
N ASN A 314 7.74 28.87 -32.68
CA ASN A 314 9.01 29.34 -32.15
C ASN A 314 8.81 30.26 -30.93
N THR A 315 7.82 31.16 -30.98
CA THR A 315 7.49 32.03 -29.85
C THR A 315 7.07 31.22 -28.62
N GLU A 316 6.27 30.17 -28.79
CA GLU A 316 5.86 29.31 -27.69
C GLU A 316 7.02 28.46 -27.15
N MET A 317 7.88 27.92 -28.03
CA MET A 317 9.07 27.17 -27.62
C MET A 317 10.07 28.05 -26.86
N LEU A 318 10.23 29.32 -27.23
CA LEU A 318 11.05 30.28 -26.50
C LEU A 318 10.53 30.50 -25.08
N LYS A 319 9.21 30.62 -24.89
CA LYS A 319 8.63 30.70 -23.54
C LYS A 319 8.91 29.44 -22.73
N GLN A 320 8.81 28.27 -23.36
CA GLN A 320 9.10 27.00 -22.72
C GLN A 320 10.57 26.87 -22.33
N LEU A 321 11.49 27.42 -23.13
CA LEU A 321 12.95 27.35 -22.93
C LEU A 321 13.43 28.14 -21.71
N GLY A 322 12.65 29.12 -21.27
CA GLY A 322 13.00 29.98 -20.14
C GLY A 322 14.12 30.96 -20.45
N ASN A 323 14.67 31.58 -19.41
CA ASN A 323 15.69 32.60 -19.55
C ASN A 323 17.09 31.99 -19.76
N PRO A 324 17.99 32.67 -20.51
CA PRO A 324 19.41 32.35 -20.50
C PRO A 324 19.96 32.40 -19.08
N PHE A 325 20.80 31.43 -18.71
CA PHE A 325 21.41 31.40 -17.39
C PHE A 325 22.55 32.42 -17.30
N THR A 326 22.30 33.51 -16.59
CA THR A 326 23.26 34.60 -16.36
C THR A 326 23.87 34.56 -14.95
N GLY A 327 23.13 34.02 -13.97
CA GLY A 327 23.55 33.95 -12.57
C GLY A 327 22.47 33.33 -11.68
N ILE A 328 22.83 33.03 -10.43
CA ILE A 328 21.94 32.38 -9.46
C ILE A 328 20.85 33.36 -8.99
N GLU A 329 21.18 34.65 -8.96
CA GLU A 329 20.29 35.76 -8.62
C GLU A 329 19.14 35.96 -9.61
N ASN A 330 19.29 35.47 -10.85
CA ASN A 330 18.29 35.61 -11.91
C ASN A 330 17.41 34.36 -12.06
N LEU A 331 17.57 33.36 -11.18
CA LEU A 331 16.69 32.19 -11.13
C LEU A 331 15.31 32.61 -10.60
N SER A 332 14.27 32.08 -11.22
CA SER A 332 12.93 32.18 -10.67
C SER A 332 12.85 31.45 -9.32
N PRO A 333 11.86 31.77 -8.47
CA PRO A 333 11.70 31.11 -7.18
C PRO A 333 11.50 29.59 -7.31
N ALA A 334 10.72 29.16 -8.30
CA ALA A 334 10.49 27.74 -8.57
C ALA A 334 11.77 27.05 -9.07
N GLU A 335 12.51 27.69 -10.00
CA GLU A 335 13.80 27.20 -10.48
C GLU A 335 14.82 27.07 -9.33
N THR A 336 14.84 28.04 -8.41
CA THR A 336 15.71 28.05 -7.23
C THR A 336 15.42 26.87 -6.31
N VAL A 337 14.15 26.59 -6.01
CA VAL A 337 13.79 25.47 -5.11
C VAL A 337 14.12 24.13 -5.76
N ILE A 338 13.81 23.93 -7.05
CA ILE A 338 14.17 22.68 -7.74
C ILE A 338 15.68 22.50 -7.78
N MET A 339 16.41 23.51 -8.27
CA MET A 339 17.86 23.44 -8.42
C MET A 339 18.53 23.23 -7.07
N GLY A 340 18.14 23.96 -6.03
CA GLY A 340 18.69 23.81 -4.69
C GLY A 340 18.35 22.47 -4.01
N THR A 341 17.28 21.80 -4.46
CA THR A 341 16.96 20.43 -4.01
C THR A 341 17.91 19.41 -4.65
N ILE A 342 18.16 19.51 -5.96
CA ILE A 342 18.85 18.46 -6.74
C ILE A 342 20.36 18.67 -6.87
N ILE A 343 20.85 19.91 -6.74
CA ILE A 343 22.23 20.26 -7.11
C ILE A 343 23.27 19.46 -6.32
N GLY A 344 23.01 19.14 -5.05
CA GLY A 344 23.91 18.33 -4.24
C GLY A 344 24.03 16.91 -4.76
N GLN A 345 22.92 16.29 -5.18
CA GLN A 345 22.92 14.96 -5.78
C GLN A 345 23.65 14.99 -7.13
N CYS A 346 23.34 15.97 -7.98
CA CYS A 346 24.03 16.19 -9.25
C CYS A 346 25.55 16.34 -9.06
N ALA A 347 25.97 17.20 -8.13
CA ALA A 347 27.39 17.44 -7.84
C ALA A 347 28.09 16.17 -7.35
N SER A 348 27.37 15.28 -6.67
CA SER A 348 27.89 14.03 -6.10
C SER A 348 27.85 12.85 -7.07
N ALA A 349 27.39 13.05 -8.31
CA ALA A 349 27.43 12.05 -9.38
C ALA A 349 28.84 11.85 -9.97
N GLY A 350 29.75 12.79 -9.69
CA GLY A 350 31.17 12.66 -10.01
C GLY A 350 31.94 11.79 -9.00
N PRO A 351 33.29 11.82 -9.02
CA PRO A 351 34.14 11.12 -8.06
C PRO A 351 34.09 11.81 -6.70
N VAL A 352 33.00 11.63 -5.97
CA VAL A 352 32.78 12.13 -4.61
C VAL A 352 32.69 10.95 -3.64
N ASN A 353 33.11 11.16 -2.38
CA ASN A 353 33.03 10.12 -1.35
C ASN A 353 31.58 9.68 -1.09
N SER A 354 31.39 8.50 -0.49
CA SER A 354 30.06 7.97 -0.17
C SER A 354 29.32 8.81 0.87
N GLU A 355 30.03 9.49 1.76
CA GLU A 355 29.46 10.31 2.82
C GLU A 355 28.75 11.55 2.27
N ASP A 356 29.37 12.30 1.38
CA ASP A 356 28.81 13.49 0.75
C ASP A 356 27.63 13.13 -0.16
N ARG A 357 27.67 11.97 -0.82
CA ARG A 357 26.51 11.42 -1.55
C ARG A 357 25.32 11.20 -0.62
N ASN A 358 25.54 10.63 0.56
CA ASN A 358 24.47 10.40 1.54
C ASN A 358 23.94 11.72 2.10
N LYS A 359 24.82 12.66 2.45
CA LYS A 359 24.44 14.01 2.89
C LYS A 359 23.63 14.76 1.84
N ALA A 360 23.99 14.62 0.56
CA ALA A 360 23.25 15.23 -0.54
C ALA A 360 21.84 14.64 -0.70
N LYS A 361 21.69 13.32 -0.51
CA LYS A 361 20.37 12.65 -0.51
C LYS A 361 19.52 13.11 0.67
N GLU A 362 20.08 13.10 1.87
CA GLU A 362 19.42 13.55 3.09
C GLU A 362 18.98 15.02 2.97
N TRP A 363 19.83 15.87 2.40
CA TRP A 363 19.49 17.27 2.10
C TRP A 363 18.26 17.37 1.20
N ALA A 364 18.26 16.69 0.05
CA ALA A 364 17.16 16.75 -0.91
C ALA A 364 15.84 16.28 -0.28
N GLU A 365 15.87 15.17 0.47
CA GLU A 365 14.69 14.63 1.15
C GLU A 365 14.17 15.58 2.22
N LYS A 366 15.05 16.04 3.13
CA LYS A 366 14.70 16.96 4.22
C LYS A 366 14.08 18.24 3.69
N ARG A 367 14.69 18.84 2.66
CA ARG A 367 14.25 20.12 2.08
C ARG A 367 12.94 19.98 1.32
N SER A 368 12.77 18.92 0.53
CA SER A 368 11.49 18.59 -0.11
C SER A 368 10.37 18.41 0.91
N ASN A 369 10.61 17.62 1.97
CA ASN A 369 9.64 17.36 3.02
C ASN A 369 9.26 18.63 3.80
N ALA A 370 10.23 19.50 4.09
CA ALA A 370 10.00 20.80 4.72
C ALA A 370 9.16 21.73 3.83
N PHE A 371 9.44 21.79 2.53
CA PHE A 371 8.67 22.59 1.59
C PHE A 371 7.21 22.12 1.48
N TRP A 372 6.98 20.81 1.38
CA TRP A 372 5.62 20.25 1.38
C TRP A 372 4.86 20.50 2.67
N SER A 373 5.56 20.45 3.82
CA SER A 373 4.96 20.76 5.12
C SER A 373 4.55 22.23 5.18
N TRP A 374 5.42 23.16 4.78
CA TRP A 374 5.09 24.58 4.69
C TRP A 374 3.90 24.84 3.75
N LEU A 375 3.87 24.19 2.59
CA LEU A 375 2.80 24.34 1.62
C LEU A 375 1.45 23.90 2.20
N GLY A 376 1.41 22.75 2.88
CA GLY A 376 0.20 22.20 3.48
C GLY A 376 -0.27 22.94 4.74
N ASP A 377 0.66 23.34 5.61
CA ASP A 377 0.33 23.86 6.95
C ASP A 377 0.24 25.39 7.00
N VAL A 378 0.95 26.10 6.11
CA VAL A 378 1.01 27.57 6.11
C VAL A 378 0.40 28.15 4.83
N ALA A 379 0.91 27.77 3.67
CA ALA A 379 0.52 28.39 2.41
C ALA A 379 -0.95 28.11 2.06
N LEU A 380 -1.39 26.87 2.21
CA LEU A 380 -2.77 26.49 1.93
C LEU A 380 -3.76 27.12 2.91
N GLU A 381 -3.40 27.29 4.18
CA GLU A 381 -4.27 27.99 5.16
C GLU A 381 -4.44 29.47 4.83
N LYS A 382 -3.38 30.14 4.31
CA LYS A 382 -3.51 31.52 3.80
C LYS A 382 -4.45 31.62 2.59
N ALA A 383 -4.49 30.58 1.75
CA ALA A 383 -5.36 30.48 0.58
C ALA A 383 -6.81 30.06 0.91
N LYS A 384 -7.15 29.84 2.19
CA LYS A 384 -8.47 29.39 2.60
C LYS A 384 -9.53 30.48 2.40
N ILE A 385 -10.61 30.14 1.71
CA ILE A 385 -11.72 31.06 1.46
C ILE A 385 -12.57 31.16 2.73
N PRO A 386 -12.80 32.36 3.29
CA PRO A 386 -13.69 32.52 4.43
C PRO A 386 -15.10 32.04 4.09
N ALA A 387 -15.75 31.27 4.98
CA ALA A 387 -17.08 30.71 4.74
C ALA A 387 -18.13 31.78 4.34
N LYS A 388 -18.01 32.99 4.89
CA LYS A 388 -18.87 34.15 4.56
C LYS A 388 -18.74 34.63 3.10
N LYS A 389 -17.62 34.35 2.44
CA LYS A 389 -17.31 34.76 1.05
C LYS A 389 -17.39 33.59 0.06
N TYR A 390 -17.64 32.36 0.53
CA TYR A 390 -17.60 31.17 -0.30
C TYR A 390 -18.92 30.98 -1.07
N THR A 391 -18.97 31.54 -2.28
CA THR A 391 -20.16 31.52 -3.15
C THR A 391 -20.28 30.21 -3.93
N ALA A 392 -21.45 29.94 -4.52
CA ALA A 392 -21.67 28.75 -5.35
C ALA A 392 -20.73 28.68 -6.57
N ALA A 393 -20.46 29.82 -7.22
CA ALA A 393 -19.50 29.90 -8.33
C ALA A 393 -18.06 29.58 -7.87
N MET A 394 -17.66 30.06 -6.69
CA MET A 394 -16.36 29.70 -6.11
C MET A 394 -16.30 28.23 -5.73
N LYS A 395 -17.39 27.63 -5.23
CA LYS A 395 -17.46 26.20 -4.92
C LYS A 395 -17.32 25.32 -6.16
N ALA A 396 -17.85 25.74 -7.31
CA ALA A 396 -17.65 25.03 -8.57
C ALA A 396 -16.17 25.05 -9.02
N LYS A 397 -15.46 26.17 -8.80
CA LYS A 397 -14.06 26.32 -9.19
C LYS A 397 -13.07 25.74 -8.17
N TRP A 398 -13.38 25.88 -6.88
CA TRP A 398 -12.53 25.52 -5.74
C TRP A 398 -13.31 24.64 -4.74
N PRO A 399 -13.65 23.38 -5.09
CA PRO A 399 -14.58 22.54 -4.30
C PRO A 399 -14.17 22.34 -2.84
N ASP A 400 -12.86 22.33 -2.56
CA ASP A 400 -12.31 22.16 -1.22
C ASP A 400 -12.22 23.47 -0.40
N GLY A 401 -12.65 24.60 -0.96
CA GLY A 401 -12.68 25.89 -0.25
C GLY A 401 -11.35 26.63 -0.17
N TYR A 402 -10.38 26.29 -1.03
CA TYR A 402 -9.08 26.95 -1.12
C TYR A 402 -8.92 27.63 -2.48
N ASP A 403 -8.68 28.94 -2.47
CA ASP A 403 -8.34 29.67 -3.68
C ASP A 403 -6.85 29.51 -3.97
N LEU A 404 -6.52 28.52 -4.80
CA LEU A 404 -5.12 28.20 -5.12
C LEU A 404 -4.42 29.33 -5.88
N SER A 405 -5.16 30.27 -6.48
CA SER A 405 -4.56 31.46 -7.09
C SER A 405 -4.08 32.49 -6.06
N ALA A 406 -4.51 32.36 -4.80
CA ALA A 406 -4.11 33.19 -3.67
C ALA A 406 -3.02 32.53 -2.80
N LEU A 407 -2.32 31.51 -3.31
CA LEU A 407 -1.16 30.94 -2.63
C LEU A 407 -0.07 32.01 -2.47
N PRO A 408 0.64 32.06 -1.33
CA PRO A 408 1.75 32.98 -1.15
C PRO A 408 2.88 32.67 -2.14
N PRO A 409 3.65 33.69 -2.58
CA PRO A 409 4.84 33.46 -3.40
C PRO A 409 5.85 32.56 -2.68
N ILE A 410 6.64 31.81 -3.44
CA ILE A 410 7.59 30.82 -2.92
C ILE A 410 8.66 31.48 -2.02
N GLU A 411 8.98 32.75 -2.27
CA GLU A 411 9.96 33.54 -1.53
C GLU A 411 9.56 33.79 -0.06
N GLU A 412 8.28 33.67 0.27
CA GLU A 412 7.82 33.72 1.67
C GLU A 412 8.18 32.44 2.46
N TYR A 413 8.62 31.38 1.78
CA TYR A 413 9.08 30.17 2.46
C TYR A 413 10.32 30.49 3.32
N PRO A 414 10.30 30.24 4.65
CA PRO A 414 11.37 30.69 5.54
C PRO A 414 12.78 30.22 5.18
N GLU A 415 12.88 29.03 4.59
CA GLU A 415 14.16 28.42 4.21
C GLU A 415 14.56 28.72 2.76
N PHE A 416 13.82 29.56 2.02
CA PHE A 416 14.10 29.84 0.60
C PHE A 416 15.55 30.27 0.35
N LYS A 417 16.10 31.15 1.21
CA LYS A 417 17.50 31.61 1.11
C LYS A 417 18.53 30.50 1.30
N GLU A 418 18.19 29.42 2.00
CA GLU A 418 19.08 28.27 2.16
C GLU A 418 19.28 27.51 0.84
N TYR A 419 18.26 27.47 -0.02
CA TYR A 419 18.40 26.89 -1.37
C TYR A 419 19.40 27.69 -2.18
N GLN A 420 19.28 29.03 -2.19
CA GLN A 420 20.22 29.91 -2.89
C GLN A 420 21.65 29.70 -2.39
N ARG A 421 21.86 29.70 -1.06
CA ARG A 421 23.18 29.46 -0.44
C ARG A 421 23.76 28.11 -0.85
N TYR A 422 22.94 27.07 -0.89
CA TYR A 422 23.37 25.73 -1.26
C TYR A 422 23.71 25.62 -2.74
N ILE A 423 22.98 26.32 -3.62
CA ILE A 423 23.32 26.45 -5.03
C ILE A 423 24.70 27.13 -5.16
N TYR A 424 24.91 28.27 -4.51
CA TYR A 424 26.22 28.95 -4.50
C TYR A 424 27.36 28.06 -4.03
N TYR A 425 27.14 27.28 -2.97
CA TYR A 425 28.12 26.34 -2.44
C TYR A 425 28.61 25.34 -3.50
N TRP A 426 27.68 24.69 -4.21
CA TRP A 426 28.03 23.67 -5.20
C TRP A 426 28.54 24.24 -6.52
N PHE A 427 28.00 25.39 -6.98
CA PHE A 427 28.48 26.06 -8.19
C PHE A 427 29.95 26.43 -8.13
N ASN A 428 30.46 26.77 -6.94
CA ASN A 428 31.86 27.19 -6.77
C ASN A 428 32.82 26.01 -6.59
N ARG A 429 32.34 24.85 -6.10
CA ARG A 429 33.20 23.73 -5.67
C ARG A 429 33.16 22.51 -6.59
N SER A 430 32.01 22.22 -7.21
CA SER A 430 31.85 20.98 -7.97
C SER A 430 32.30 21.13 -9.43
N GLU A 431 33.20 20.24 -9.86
CA GLU A 431 33.60 20.14 -11.27
C GLU A 431 32.45 19.66 -12.17
N GLU A 432 31.56 18.79 -11.66
CA GLU A 432 30.39 18.34 -12.42
C GLU A 432 29.43 19.51 -12.72
N ILE A 433 29.16 20.36 -11.73
CA ILE A 433 28.33 21.55 -11.94
C ILE A 433 29.01 22.54 -12.89
N LYS A 434 30.33 22.71 -12.80
CA LYS A 434 31.10 23.54 -13.75
C LYS A 434 31.02 23.01 -15.19
N LYS A 435 31.01 21.68 -15.39
CA LYS A 435 30.83 21.07 -16.73
C LYS A 435 29.44 21.37 -17.29
N ILE A 436 28.39 21.11 -16.50
CA ILE A 436 27.00 21.40 -16.90
C ILE A 436 26.84 22.87 -17.27
N ARG A 437 27.38 23.80 -16.47
CA ARG A 437 27.34 25.25 -16.74
C ARG A 437 28.02 25.63 -18.07
N LYS A 438 29.05 24.90 -18.51
CA LYS A 438 29.71 25.14 -19.80
C LYS A 438 28.93 24.55 -20.98
N GLN A 439 28.10 23.53 -20.73
CA GLN A 439 27.36 22.79 -21.74
C GLN A 439 25.96 23.32 -21.98
N HIS A 440 25.38 24.09 -21.05
CA HIS A 440 24.01 24.57 -21.15
C HIS A 440 23.89 26.09 -21.02
N ALA A 441 23.17 26.73 -21.94
CA ALA A 441 22.98 28.17 -22.04
C ALA A 441 21.75 28.67 -21.28
N TYR A 442 20.72 27.84 -21.15
CA TYR A 442 19.42 28.22 -20.56
C TYR A 442 19.20 27.57 -19.22
N THR A 443 18.45 28.23 -18.34
CA THR A 443 18.18 27.73 -16.99
C THR A 443 17.45 26.38 -17.03
N HIS A 444 16.45 26.25 -17.90
CA HIS A 444 15.69 25.02 -18.05
C HIS A 444 16.54 23.86 -18.59
N THR A 445 17.41 24.09 -19.59
CA THR A 445 18.31 23.03 -20.08
C THR A 445 19.32 22.61 -19.02
N MET A 446 19.81 23.57 -18.23
CA MET A 446 20.67 23.28 -17.09
C MET A 446 19.97 22.48 -15.98
N ILE A 447 18.72 22.84 -15.62
CA ILE A 447 17.92 22.07 -14.67
C ILE A 447 17.67 20.65 -15.20
N LEU A 448 17.35 20.50 -16.48
CA LEU A 448 17.13 19.21 -17.11
C LEU A 448 18.39 18.33 -17.05
N ALA A 449 19.56 18.89 -17.37
CA ALA A 449 20.84 18.23 -17.23
C ALA A 449 21.11 17.78 -15.78
N MET A 450 20.83 18.67 -14.81
CA MET A 450 21.01 18.35 -13.38
C MET A 450 20.04 17.26 -12.90
N LEU A 451 18.78 17.26 -13.38
CA LEU A 451 17.79 16.22 -13.05
C LEU A 451 18.23 14.84 -13.55
N VAL A 452 18.69 14.78 -14.80
CA VAL A 452 19.21 13.53 -15.40
C VAL A 452 20.44 13.07 -14.62
N ARG A 453 21.42 13.95 -14.39
CA ARG A 453 22.67 13.61 -13.71
C ARG A 453 22.48 13.21 -12.25
N SER A 454 21.50 13.79 -11.55
CA SER A 454 21.21 13.45 -10.15
C SER A 454 20.73 11.99 -9.98
N ARG A 455 20.13 11.40 -11.01
CA ARG A 455 19.62 10.02 -10.96
C ARG A 455 20.73 8.96 -10.92
N ASP A 456 21.95 9.33 -11.34
CA ASP A 456 23.11 8.43 -11.26
C ASP A 456 23.54 8.15 -9.81
N VAL A 457 23.16 9.02 -8.87
CA VAL A 457 23.47 8.88 -7.44
C VAL A 457 22.40 8.09 -6.70
N GLY A 458 21.15 8.14 -7.16
CA GLY A 458 20.04 7.40 -6.58
C GLY A 458 18.68 7.83 -7.12
N THR A 459 17.63 7.30 -6.51
CA THR A 459 16.26 7.55 -6.98
C THR A 459 15.82 8.99 -6.74
N LEU A 460 15.63 9.75 -7.83
CA LEU A 460 15.03 11.08 -7.81
C LEU A 460 13.66 11.04 -8.49
N GLN A 461 12.61 10.86 -7.68
CA GLN A 461 11.25 10.74 -8.17
C GLN A 461 10.66 12.12 -8.54
N PRO A 462 10.04 12.29 -9.72
CA PRO A 462 9.35 13.54 -10.08
C PRO A 462 8.25 13.97 -9.08
N SER A 463 7.69 13.02 -8.33
CA SER A 463 6.64 13.25 -7.32
C SER A 463 7.00 14.31 -6.28
N ILE A 464 8.28 14.46 -5.93
CA ILE A 464 8.74 15.43 -4.93
C ILE A 464 8.53 16.88 -5.40
N PHE A 465 8.45 17.11 -6.71
CA PHE A 465 8.24 18.42 -7.32
C PHE A 465 6.81 18.67 -7.79
N ARG A 466 5.84 17.82 -7.39
CA ARG A 466 4.45 17.94 -7.84
C ARG A 466 3.78 19.27 -7.43
N TRP A 467 4.31 19.95 -6.43
CA TRP A 467 3.89 21.29 -6.03
C TRP A 467 4.06 22.32 -7.16
N LEU A 468 4.94 22.07 -8.14
CA LEU A 468 5.10 22.94 -9.31
C LEU A 468 3.81 23.10 -10.10
N ARG A 469 2.89 22.13 -10.06
CA ARG A 469 1.58 22.28 -10.70
C ARG A 469 0.83 23.54 -10.23
N LEU A 470 1.09 23.97 -9.00
CA LEU A 470 0.46 25.13 -8.37
C LEU A 470 1.12 26.47 -8.75
N TYR A 471 2.41 26.46 -9.10
CA TYR A 471 3.21 27.67 -9.30
C TYR A 471 3.72 27.83 -10.74
N ASP A 472 4.25 26.75 -11.33
CA ASP A 472 4.83 26.75 -12.67
C ASP A 472 4.56 25.41 -13.38
N ARG A 473 3.54 25.44 -14.24
CA ARG A 473 3.10 24.29 -15.02
C ARG A 473 4.11 23.87 -16.10
N THR A 474 4.81 24.83 -16.69
CA THR A 474 5.82 24.58 -17.73
C THR A 474 7.03 23.89 -17.11
N LEU A 475 7.46 24.34 -15.93
CA LEU A 475 8.55 23.72 -15.19
C LEU A 475 8.14 22.35 -14.60
N TRP A 476 6.87 22.15 -14.23
CA TRP A 476 6.34 20.82 -13.95
C TRP A 476 6.47 19.87 -15.15
N ALA A 477 6.09 20.33 -16.34
CA ALA A 477 6.25 19.54 -17.57
C ALA A 477 7.73 19.23 -17.86
N LEU A 478 8.66 20.16 -17.58
CA LEU A 478 10.11 19.93 -17.67
C LEU A 478 10.57 18.78 -16.77
N VAL A 479 10.19 18.82 -15.49
CA VAL A 479 10.53 17.76 -14.52
C VAL A 479 9.98 16.43 -15.00
N GLN A 480 8.74 16.40 -15.49
CA GLN A 480 8.13 15.19 -16.04
C GLN A 480 8.86 14.67 -17.28
N ASN A 481 9.35 15.56 -18.15
CA ASN A 481 10.06 15.18 -19.38
C ASN A 481 11.47 14.60 -19.13
N SER A 482 12.05 14.83 -17.95
CA SER A 482 13.40 14.35 -17.65
C SER A 482 13.54 12.83 -17.79
N GLY A 483 14.44 12.39 -18.68
CA GLY A 483 14.75 10.98 -18.93
C GLY A 483 13.67 10.17 -19.68
N ARG A 484 12.75 10.83 -20.39
CA ARG A 484 11.76 10.15 -21.26
C ARG A 484 12.18 10.23 -22.73
N GLY A 485 11.94 9.16 -23.49
CA GLY A 485 12.10 9.17 -24.95
C GLY A 485 11.02 9.99 -25.67
N ALA A 486 9.77 9.92 -25.17
CA ALA A 486 8.66 10.74 -25.63
C ALA A 486 8.24 11.77 -24.56
N VAL A 487 8.17 13.04 -24.96
CA VAL A 487 7.99 14.18 -24.06
C VAL A 487 6.66 14.89 -24.24
N PHE A 488 6.19 15.55 -23.18
CA PHE A 488 4.98 16.37 -23.19
C PHE A 488 5.22 17.69 -23.93
N ALA A 489 4.25 18.07 -24.78
CA ALA A 489 4.31 19.26 -25.63
C ALA A 489 4.43 20.58 -24.86
N GLU A 490 4.01 20.61 -23.59
CA GLU A 490 4.07 21.81 -22.74
C GLU A 490 5.48 22.24 -22.31
N ASN A 491 6.49 21.41 -22.55
CA ASN A 491 7.90 21.77 -22.38
C ASN A 491 8.82 21.07 -23.39
N ILE A 492 8.31 20.79 -24.60
CA ILE A 492 9.10 20.17 -25.66
C ILE A 492 10.22 21.08 -26.18
N GLY A 493 10.06 22.41 -26.10
CA GLY A 493 11.06 23.39 -26.52
C GLY A 493 12.37 23.31 -25.73
N SER A 494 12.28 23.19 -24.38
CA SER A 494 13.48 23.01 -23.54
C SER A 494 14.19 21.70 -23.84
N VAL A 495 13.44 20.63 -24.03
CA VAL A 495 13.99 19.29 -24.32
C VAL A 495 14.71 19.28 -25.67
N SER A 496 14.10 19.86 -26.71
CA SER A 496 14.73 19.97 -28.03
C SER A 496 16.05 20.72 -27.95
N HIS A 497 16.06 21.87 -27.27
CA HIS A 497 17.28 22.67 -27.14
C HIS A 497 18.34 21.95 -26.29
N TYR A 498 17.94 21.29 -25.21
CA TYR A 498 18.83 20.45 -24.40
C TYR A 498 19.52 19.36 -25.24
N HIS A 499 18.78 18.66 -26.09
CA HIS A 499 19.36 17.65 -26.99
C HIS A 499 20.28 18.27 -28.05
N ALA A 500 19.96 19.47 -28.55
CA ALA A 500 20.84 20.19 -29.46
C ALA A 500 22.17 20.56 -28.78
N GLU A 501 22.13 21.03 -27.52
CA GLU A 501 23.32 21.31 -26.71
C GLU A 501 24.15 20.04 -26.44
N LEU A 502 23.50 18.93 -26.09
CA LEU A 502 24.17 17.65 -25.90
C LEU A 502 24.88 17.18 -27.18
N LYS A 503 24.21 17.29 -28.33
CA LYS A 503 24.77 16.91 -29.64
C LYS A 503 25.92 17.84 -30.06
N ALA A 504 25.84 19.13 -29.72
CA ALA A 504 26.91 20.08 -29.99
C ALA A 504 28.11 19.90 -29.05
N GLY A 505 27.90 19.41 -27.81
CA GLY A 505 28.92 19.26 -26.79
C GLY A 505 29.29 20.56 -26.06
N TYR A 506 28.61 21.67 -26.36
CA TYR A 506 28.79 22.98 -25.74
C TYR A 506 27.45 23.75 -25.72
N ARG A 507 27.38 24.79 -24.88
CA ARG A 507 26.17 25.61 -24.74
C ARG A 507 25.80 26.35 -26.03
N LEU A 508 24.52 26.36 -26.39
CA LEU A 508 24.03 27.01 -27.60
C LEU A 508 23.22 28.27 -27.22
N ASN A 509 23.79 29.46 -27.45
CA ASN A 509 23.05 30.71 -27.18
C ASN A 509 21.90 30.95 -28.18
N LYS A 510 21.95 30.32 -29.36
CA LYS A 510 20.88 30.38 -30.35
C LYS A 510 19.94 29.18 -30.09
N PRO A 511 18.65 29.43 -29.80
CA PRO A 511 17.67 28.37 -29.63
C PRO A 511 17.56 27.46 -30.84
N ASP A 512 17.34 26.17 -30.58
CA ASP A 512 17.11 25.14 -31.60
C ASP A 512 15.91 24.29 -31.19
N PHE A 513 14.84 24.40 -31.99
CA PHE A 513 13.57 23.73 -31.77
C PHE A 513 13.22 22.74 -32.89
N ASN A 514 14.18 22.36 -33.72
CA ASN A 514 13.92 21.51 -34.88
C ASN A 514 13.36 20.13 -34.45
N ALA A 515 13.94 19.52 -33.43
CA ALA A 515 13.45 18.23 -32.90
C ALA A 515 12.04 18.37 -32.30
N ALA A 516 11.75 19.48 -31.60
CA ALA A 516 10.41 19.78 -31.10
C ALA A 516 9.38 19.92 -32.23
N TYR A 517 9.74 20.61 -33.31
CA TYR A 517 8.86 20.82 -34.46
C TYR A 517 8.55 19.50 -35.16
N GLN A 518 9.60 18.73 -35.50
CA GLN A 518 9.48 17.43 -36.15
C GLN A 518 8.63 16.47 -35.32
N GLY A 519 8.93 16.32 -34.02
CA GLY A 519 8.18 15.41 -33.15
C GLY A 519 6.73 15.84 -32.91
N LEU A 520 6.45 17.16 -32.85
CA LEU A 520 5.08 17.65 -32.78
C LEU A 520 4.33 17.36 -34.09
N MET A 521 4.93 17.65 -35.25
CA MET A 521 4.33 17.41 -36.56
C MET A 521 4.04 15.92 -36.79
N GLU A 522 5.01 15.07 -36.50
CA GLU A 522 4.84 13.61 -36.57
C GLU A 522 3.65 13.15 -35.72
N ARG A 523 3.57 13.63 -34.47
CA ARG A 523 2.46 13.26 -33.59
C ARG A 523 1.13 13.84 -34.06
N LEU A 524 1.10 15.07 -34.59
CA LEU A 524 -0.12 15.65 -35.16
C LEU A 524 -0.59 14.85 -36.37
N TYR A 525 0.33 14.40 -37.22
CA TYR A 525 -0.01 13.58 -38.38
C TYR A 525 -0.58 12.23 -37.95
N SER A 526 -0.19 11.64 -36.83
CA SER A 526 -0.80 10.37 -36.40
C SER A 526 -2.31 10.42 -36.09
N PHE A 527 -2.93 11.60 -35.97
CA PHE A 527 -4.37 11.74 -35.74
C PHE A 527 -5.15 11.89 -37.04
N SER A 528 -6.41 11.45 -37.01
CA SER A 528 -7.39 11.72 -38.07
C SER A 528 -8.10 13.05 -37.79
N TYR A 529 -8.16 13.91 -38.80
CA TYR A 529 -8.93 15.15 -38.75
C TYR A 529 -10.00 15.11 -39.83
N THR A 530 -11.23 15.40 -39.43
CA THR A 530 -12.41 15.33 -40.31
C THR A 530 -12.69 16.69 -40.94
N LYS A 531 -13.52 16.70 -42.00
CA LYS A 531 -14.06 17.96 -42.56
C LYS A 531 -14.86 18.78 -41.53
N GLU A 532 -15.43 18.15 -40.50
CA GLU A 532 -16.08 18.88 -39.42
C GLU A 532 -15.05 19.60 -38.53
N ASP A 533 -13.89 19.00 -38.26
CA ASP A 533 -12.81 19.68 -37.54
C ASP A 533 -12.33 20.93 -38.31
N LEU A 534 -12.22 20.83 -39.64
CA LEU A 534 -11.93 21.96 -40.51
C LEU A 534 -13.03 23.03 -40.42
N ARG A 535 -14.30 22.64 -40.52
CA ARG A 535 -15.44 23.56 -40.41
C ARG A 535 -15.47 24.29 -39.06
N LEU A 536 -15.18 23.57 -37.97
CA LEU A 536 -15.09 24.15 -36.63
C LEU A 536 -13.88 25.10 -36.53
N PHE A 537 -12.75 24.76 -37.14
CA PHE A 537 -11.57 25.63 -37.19
C PHE A 537 -11.84 26.94 -37.91
N GLU A 538 -12.46 26.87 -39.10
CA GLU A 538 -12.81 28.06 -39.91
C GLU A 538 -13.77 29.01 -39.18
N LYS A 539 -14.66 28.47 -38.35
CA LYS A 539 -15.55 29.25 -37.49
C LYS A 539 -14.90 29.78 -36.21
N GLY A 540 -13.66 29.37 -35.90
CA GLY A 540 -13.02 29.64 -34.63
C GLY A 540 -13.63 28.88 -33.44
N GLU A 541 -14.40 27.83 -33.71
CA GLU A 541 -15.14 27.01 -32.74
C GLU A 541 -14.43 25.67 -32.44
N LEU A 542 -13.28 25.40 -33.07
CA LEU A 542 -12.54 24.16 -32.84
C LEU A 542 -12.13 24.04 -31.37
N THR A 543 -12.78 23.12 -30.66
CA THR A 543 -12.51 22.88 -29.25
C THR A 543 -11.23 22.08 -29.07
N TYR A 544 -10.56 22.29 -27.94
CA TYR A 544 -9.37 21.54 -27.56
C TYR A 544 -9.71 20.14 -26.98
N ILE A 545 -11.00 19.88 -26.70
CA ILE A 545 -11.57 18.58 -26.33
C ILE A 545 -12.06 17.93 -27.62
N PHE A 546 -11.57 16.73 -27.90
CA PHE A 546 -11.89 16.02 -29.15
C PHE A 546 -12.78 14.82 -28.89
N ARG A 547 -13.50 14.36 -29.93
CA ARG A 547 -14.51 13.29 -29.82
C ARG A 547 -13.96 11.96 -29.29
N GLU A 548 -12.67 11.73 -29.45
CA GLU A 548 -11.94 10.53 -29.00
C GLU A 548 -11.38 10.65 -27.57
N ASP A 549 -11.53 11.81 -26.92
CA ASP A 549 -11.15 11.94 -25.52
C ASP A 549 -12.15 11.16 -24.65
N PRO A 550 -11.68 10.26 -23.76
CA PRO A 550 -12.56 9.44 -22.94
C PRO A 550 -13.49 10.35 -22.13
N PRO A 551 -14.79 10.01 -22.03
CA PRO A 551 -15.74 10.79 -21.25
C PRO A 551 -15.31 10.83 -19.78
N MET A 552 -15.73 11.90 -19.09
CA MET A 552 -15.55 12.05 -17.65
C MET A 552 -16.09 10.79 -16.94
N ILE A 553 -15.20 9.99 -16.35
CA ILE A 553 -15.63 8.95 -15.43
C ILE A 553 -16.03 9.68 -14.15
N GLU A 554 -17.33 9.91 -13.95
CA GLU A 554 -17.84 10.29 -12.64
C GLU A 554 -17.58 9.14 -11.67
N PHE A 555 -16.64 9.32 -10.75
CA PHE A 555 -16.52 8.44 -9.61
C PHE A 555 -17.75 8.62 -8.72
N LYS A 556 -18.71 7.70 -8.84
CA LYS A 556 -19.80 7.59 -7.87
C LYS A 556 -19.22 7.01 -6.58
N GLU A 557 -19.21 7.80 -5.50
CA GLU A 557 -18.89 7.30 -4.16
C GLU A 557 -19.85 6.16 -3.80
N GLY A 558 -19.32 4.95 -3.57
CA GLY A 558 -20.07 3.82 -3.02
C GLY A 558 -20.07 2.52 -3.84
N GLU A 559 -19.55 2.52 -5.08
CA GLU A 559 -19.41 1.27 -5.84
C GLU A 559 -18.09 0.56 -5.48
N THR A 560 -18.19 -0.48 -4.64
CA THR A 560 -17.15 -1.51 -4.60
C THR A 560 -17.15 -2.23 -5.93
N TYR A 561 -16.14 -2.00 -6.76
CA TYR A 561 -15.90 -2.83 -7.93
C TYR A 561 -15.54 -4.24 -7.44
N GLU A 562 -16.51 -5.15 -7.50
CA GLU A 562 -16.17 -6.56 -7.67
C GLU A 562 -15.32 -6.64 -8.93
N LYS A 563 -14.12 -7.22 -8.80
CA LYS A 563 -13.30 -7.59 -9.96
C LYS A 563 -14.13 -8.54 -10.80
N GLU A 564 -14.86 -8.03 -11.79
CA GLU A 564 -15.22 -8.84 -12.94
C GLU A 564 -13.91 -9.32 -13.55
N LYS A 565 -13.68 -10.63 -13.47
CA LYS A 565 -12.77 -11.35 -14.36
C LYS A 565 -13.35 -11.25 -15.77
N GLY A 566 -13.28 -10.07 -16.36
CA GLY A 566 -13.40 -9.87 -17.79
C GLY A 566 -11.99 -9.70 -18.32
N ASP A 567 -11.59 -10.58 -19.23
CA ASP A 567 -10.30 -10.53 -19.90
C ASP A 567 -10.06 -9.15 -20.50
N ILE A 568 -9.30 -8.33 -19.79
CA ILE A 568 -8.64 -7.18 -20.38
C ILE A 568 -7.53 -7.80 -21.21
N ASN A 569 -7.81 -8.05 -22.49
CA ASN A 569 -6.77 -8.13 -23.50
C ASN A 569 -6.09 -6.76 -23.52
N ILE A 570 -5.11 -6.61 -22.63
CA ILE A 570 -3.99 -5.72 -22.84
C ILE A 570 -3.29 -6.34 -24.04
N ALA A 571 -3.59 -5.82 -25.24
CA ALA A 571 -2.69 -5.98 -26.35
C ALA A 571 -1.35 -5.40 -25.87
N HIS A 572 -0.48 -6.32 -25.45
CA HIS A 572 0.94 -6.13 -25.51
C HIS A 572 1.24 -5.90 -27.00
N ASP A 573 1.37 -4.64 -27.41
CA ASP A 573 2.12 -4.30 -28.61
C ASP A 573 3.59 -4.55 -28.27
N ASP A 574 3.95 -5.83 -28.22
CA ASP A 574 5.32 -6.32 -28.26
C ASP A 574 5.77 -6.25 -29.73
N ASP A 575 5.95 -5.03 -30.24
CA ASP A 575 6.76 -4.78 -31.44
C ASP A 575 8.08 -4.12 -30.98
N ASP A 576 8.82 -4.82 -30.13
CA ASP A 576 10.25 -4.63 -29.97
C ASP A 576 10.95 -5.22 -31.21
N GLU A 577 10.90 -4.50 -32.34
CA GLU A 577 11.89 -4.67 -33.39
C GLU A 577 13.17 -3.92 -32.99
N ASP A 578 14.15 -4.71 -32.56
CA ASP A 578 15.59 -4.50 -32.70
C ASP A 578 16.04 -3.09 -33.14
N LEU A 579 16.29 -2.21 -32.17
CA LEU A 579 17.20 -1.09 -32.35
C LEU A 579 18.43 -1.31 -31.47
N ASP A 580 19.36 -2.10 -32.02
CA ASP A 580 20.77 -2.08 -31.63
C ASP A 580 21.31 -0.64 -31.72
N TYR A 581 21.77 -0.11 -30.57
CA TYR A 581 22.75 0.96 -30.48
C TYR A 581 23.67 0.75 -29.27
#